data_AF-A0A936U4W1-F1
#
_entry.id   AF-A0A936U4W1-F1
#
_cell.length_a   1.000
_cell.length_b   1.000
_cell.length_c   1.000
_cell.angle_alpha   90.00
_cell.angle_beta   90.00
_cell.angle_gamma   90.00
#
_symmetry.space_group_name_H-M   'P 1'
#
loop_
_entity.id
_entity.type
_entity.pdbx_description
1 polymer ?
#
loop_
_entity_poly.entity_id
_entity_poly.type
_entity_poly.pdbx_seq_one_letter_code
_entity_poly.pdbx_strand_id
1 'polypeptide(L)'
;MSLDRLKERLDQIASRVPVVRGRGEEATKQALVLPMLDALGYDIWNPVEVCPEYDADFATRKGSQKERVDLAVLVDGAPRIFLEVKSIDTA
;
A
#
# COMPACT_ATOMS: atom_id res chain seq x y z
N MET A 1 -9.04 -12.74 -13.52
CA MET A 1 -7.95 -11.98 -14.19
C MET A 1 -6.93 -12.97 -14.71
N SER A 2 -6.51 -12.92 -15.98
CA SER A 2 -5.43 -13.80 -16.46
C SER A 2 -4.09 -13.34 -15.89
N LEU A 3 -3.16 -14.27 -15.67
CA LEU A 3 -1.81 -13.97 -15.18
C LEU A 3 -1.08 -12.99 -16.12
N ASP A 4 -1.34 -13.08 -17.42
CA ASP A 4 -0.72 -12.20 -18.41
C ASP A 4 -1.17 -10.74 -18.24
N ARG A 5 -2.47 -10.52 -17.94
CA ARG A 5 -2.99 -9.18 -17.67
C ARG A 5 -2.42 -8.58 -16.38
N LEU A 6 -2.14 -9.42 -15.37
CA LEU A 6 -1.48 -8.97 -14.14
C LEU A 6 -0.07 -8.47 -14.45
N LYS A 7 0.70 -9.26 -15.21
CA LYS A 7 2.06 -8.90 -15.61
C LYS A 7 2.10 -7.58 -16.36
N GLU A 8 1.23 -7.40 -17.35
CA GLU A 8 1.13 -6.13 -18.09
C GLU A 8 0.85 -4.93 -17.19
N ARG A 9 -0.06 -5.08 -16.21
CA ARG A 9 -0.34 -4.01 -15.24
C ARG A 9 0.88 -3.72 -14.35
N LEU A 10 1.57 -4.76 -13.87
CA LEU A 10 2.77 -4.59 -13.07
C LEU A 10 3.90 -3.91 -13.86
N ASP A 11 4.07 -4.25 -15.14
CA ASP A 11 5.04 -3.60 -16.02
C ASP A 11 4.71 -2.10 -16.22
N GLN A 12 3.42 -1.77 -16.38
CA GLN A 12 2.95 -0.38 -16.46
C GLN A 12 3.16 0.41 -15.16
N ILE A 13 3.08 -0.26 -14.00
CA ILE A 13 3.35 0.37 -12.71
C ILE A 13 4.85 0.57 -12.55
N ALA A 14 5.66 -0.45 -12.89
CA ALA A 14 7.12 -0.41 -12.81
C ALA A 14 7.72 0.70 -13.69
N SER A 15 7.12 0.98 -14.85
CA SER A 15 7.58 2.06 -15.75
C SER A 15 7.48 3.46 -15.12
N ARG A 16 6.74 3.63 -14.01
CA ARG A 16 6.60 4.89 -13.27
C ARG A 16 7.75 5.13 -12.29
N VAL A 17 8.50 4.09 -11.91
CA VAL A 17 9.61 4.17 -10.93
C VAL A 17 10.60 5.31 -11.21
N PRO A 18 11.07 5.55 -12.45
CA PRO A 18 11.99 6.64 -12.75
C PRO A 18 11.40 8.02 -12.47
N VAL A 19 10.09 8.19 -12.68
CA VAL A 19 9.39 9.47 -12.47
C VAL A 19 9.14 9.71 -10.99
N VAL A 20 8.88 8.65 -10.23
CA VAL A 20 8.54 8.71 -8.80
C VAL A 20 9.78 8.85 -7.90
N ARG A 21 10.95 8.40 -8.36
CA ARG A 21 12.21 8.47 -7.60
C ARG A 21 12.48 9.89 -7.07
N GLY A 22 12.82 9.99 -5.79
CA GLY A 22 13.11 11.27 -5.13
C GLY A 22 11.89 12.17 -4.86
N ARG A 23 10.65 11.72 -5.15
CA ARG A 23 9.42 12.49 -4.88
C ARG A 23 8.77 12.21 -3.52
N GLY A 24 9.41 11.39 -2.68
CA GLY A 24 8.96 11.08 -1.31
C GLY A 24 7.99 9.89 -1.20
N GLU A 25 7.55 9.63 0.04
CA GLU A 25 6.69 8.50 0.40
C GLU A 25 5.30 8.61 -0.24
N GLU A 26 4.69 9.79 -0.21
CA GLU A 26 3.33 10.01 -0.74
C GLU A 26 3.26 9.74 -2.26
N ALA A 27 4.26 10.21 -3.01
CA ALA A 27 4.36 9.92 -4.44
C ALA A 27 4.53 8.42 -4.71
N THR A 28 5.29 7.72 -3.85
CA THR A 28 5.48 6.26 -3.94
C THR A 28 4.18 5.51 -3.65
N LYS A 29 3.45 5.94 -2.61
CA LYS A 29 2.15 5.40 -2.21
C LYS A 29 1.15 5.53 -3.36
N GLN A 30 0.97 6.74 -3.90
CA GLN A 30 -0.03 7.01 -4.94
C GLN A 30 0.31 6.39 -6.29
N ALA A 31 1.57 6.43 -6.73
CA ALA A 31 1.93 6.05 -8.09
C ALA A 31 2.23 4.56 -8.25
N LEU A 32 2.62 3.88 -7.16
CA LEU A 32 3.10 2.50 -7.18
C LEU A 32 2.29 1.57 -6.27
N VAL A 33 2.16 1.90 -4.98
CA VAL A 33 1.55 0.99 -3.99
C VAL A 33 0.05 0.84 -4.22
N LEU A 34 -0.71 1.94 -4.33
CA LEU A 34 -2.15 1.86 -4.59
C LEU A 34 -2.46 1.18 -5.95
N PRO A 35 -1.79 1.54 -7.06
CA PRO A 35 -2.01 0.84 -8.34
C PRO A 35 -1.65 -0.65 -8.29
N MET A 36 -0.68 -1.04 -7.47
CA MET A 36 -0.36 -2.46 -7.25
C MET A 36 -1.51 -3.17 -6.53
N LEU A 37 -2.09 -2.56 -5.49
CA LEU A 37 -3.25 -3.12 -4.79
C LEU A 37 -4.47 -3.25 -5.71
N ASP A 38 -4.75 -2.24 -6.54
CA ASP A 38 -5.79 -2.30 -7.58
C ASP A 38 -5.54 -3.44 -8.58
N ALA A 39 -4.28 -3.63 -9.02
CA ALA A 39 -3.91 -4.72 -9.91
C ALA A 39 -4.09 -6.11 -9.26
N LEU A 40 -3.94 -6.22 -7.94
CA LEU A 40 -4.22 -7.45 -7.19
C LEU A 40 -5.72 -7.69 -6.98
N GLY A 41 -6.56 -6.69 -7.29
CA GLY A 41 -8.01 -6.77 -7.21
C GLY A 41 -8.62 -6.21 -5.93
N TYR A 42 -7.83 -5.48 -5.12
CA TYR A 42 -8.35 -4.76 -3.96
C TYR A 42 -8.97 -3.44 -4.38
N ASP A 43 -10.07 -3.05 -3.73
CA ASP A 43 -10.69 -1.74 -3.97
C ASP A 43 -9.98 -0.63 -3.19
N ILE A 44 -9.08 0.09 -3.87
CA ILE A 44 -8.35 1.22 -3.30
C ILE A 44 -9.21 2.46 -3.03
N TRP A 45 -10.45 2.50 -3.51
CA TRP A 45 -11.40 3.58 -3.25
C TRP A 45 -12.33 3.26 -2.09
N ASN A 46 -12.34 2.00 -1.62
CA ASN A 46 -13.11 1.58 -0.48
C ASN A 46 -12.25 1.63 0.81
N PRO A 47 -12.44 2.64 1.68
CA PRO A 47 -11.65 2.77 2.91
C PRO A 47 -11.91 1.65 3.93
N VAL A 48 -12.98 0.87 3.75
CA VAL A 48 -13.30 -0.31 4.58
C VAL A 48 -12.50 -1.53 4.14
N GLU A 49 -12.00 -1.55 2.89
CA GLU A 49 -11.16 -2.61 2.35
C GLU A 49 -9.69 -2.19 2.35
N VAL A 50 -9.36 -1.03 1.79
CA VAL A 50 -8.01 -0.44 1.82
C VAL A 50 -8.04 0.78 2.72
N CYS A 51 -7.69 0.58 3.99
CA CYS A 51 -7.75 1.61 5.03
C CYS A 51 -6.42 2.36 5.14
N PRO A 52 -6.36 3.67 4.85
CA PRO A 52 -5.17 4.48 5.08
C PRO A 52 -4.95 4.77 6.55
N GLU A 53 -3.68 4.88 6.92
CA GLU A 53 -3.22 5.25 8.25
C GLU A 53 -3.88 4.46 9.40
N TYR A 54 -3.96 3.14 9.23
CA TYR A 54 -4.66 2.23 10.15
C TYR A 54 -3.93 2.10 11.48
N ASP A 55 -4.68 2.24 12.58
CA ASP A 55 -4.19 1.93 13.92
C ASP A 55 -4.12 0.40 14.10
N ALA A 56 -2.93 -0.17 13.91
CA ALA A 56 -2.69 -1.58 14.20
C ALA A 56 -2.50 -1.74 15.72
N ASP A 57 -3.60 -1.59 16.47
CA ASP A 57 -3.59 -1.77 17.93
C ASP A 57 -3.49 -3.27 18.24
N PHE A 58 -2.29 -3.83 18.09
CA PHE A 58 -1.92 -5.15 18.59
C PHE A 58 -1.90 -5.06 20.12
N ALA A 59 -3.07 -5.09 20.76
CA ALA A 59 -3.24 -4.85 22.18
C ALA A 59 -2.21 -5.61 23.04
N THR A 60 -1.58 -4.89 23.99
CA THR A 60 -0.73 -5.33 25.13
C THR A 60 0.80 -5.07 25.13
N ARG A 61 1.29 -3.93 24.62
CA ARG A 61 2.59 -3.39 25.10
C ARG A 61 2.40 -2.14 25.98
N LYS A 62 2.73 -2.29 27.26
CA LYS A 62 2.96 -1.17 28.21
C LYS A 62 3.99 -0.22 27.60
N GLY A 63 3.55 0.87 26.98
CA GLY A 63 4.44 1.93 26.53
C GLY A 63 4.03 2.54 25.19
N SER A 64 3.07 3.46 25.23
CA SER A 64 3.08 4.76 24.54
C SER A 64 3.51 4.87 23.05
N GLN A 65 3.48 3.82 22.24
CA GLN A 65 3.57 3.95 20.79
C GLN A 65 2.45 3.15 20.16
N LYS A 66 1.41 3.87 19.68
CA LYS A 66 0.47 3.31 18.72
C LYS A 66 1.26 2.96 17.48
N GLU A 67 1.33 1.68 17.13
CA GLU A 67 1.93 1.21 15.88
C GLU A 67 0.93 1.51 14.74
N ARG A 68 0.98 2.73 14.23
CA ARG A 68 0.16 3.17 13.07
C ARG A 68 0.89 2.77 11.79
N VAL A 69 0.18 2.15 10.87
CA VAL A 69 0.73 1.73 9.56
C VAL A 69 0.13 2.58 8.45
N ASP A 70 0.88 2.77 7.35
CA ASP A 70 0.44 3.60 6.23
C ASP A 70 -0.85 3.13 5.56
N LEU A 71 -1.00 1.82 5.37
CA LEU A 71 -2.16 1.19 4.74
C LEU A 71 -2.42 -0.18 5.40
N ALA A 72 -3.69 -0.50 5.59
CA ALA A 72 -4.13 -1.84 5.94
C ALA A 72 -5.14 -2.34 4.90
N VAL A 73 -5.00 -3.59 4.50
CA VAL A 73 -6.03 -4.29 3.71
C VAL A 73 -6.86 -5.14 4.65
N LEU A 74 -8.15 -4.87 4.70
CA LEU A 74 -9.14 -5.57 5.50
C LEU A 74 -9.92 -6.51 4.59
N VAL A 75 -10.06 -7.75 5.02
CA VAL A 75 -10.92 -8.75 4.36
C VAL A 75 -11.94 -9.20 5.39
N ASP A 76 -13.22 -9.07 5.04
CA ASP A 76 -14.35 -9.31 5.95
C ASP A 76 -14.29 -8.48 7.24
N GLY A 77 -13.82 -7.22 7.12
CA GLY A 77 -13.71 -6.29 8.25
C GLY A 77 -12.54 -6.57 9.21
N ALA A 78 -11.70 -7.56 8.92
CA ALA A 78 -10.50 -7.86 9.72
C ALA A 78 -9.22 -7.53 8.94
N PRO A 79 -8.23 -6.86 9.55
CA PRO A 79 -6.97 -6.56 8.88
C PRO A 79 -6.22 -7.85 8.54
N ARG A 80 -5.81 -8.01 7.29
CA ARG A 80 -5.05 -9.17 6.78
C ARG A 80 -3.65 -8.82 6.33
N ILE A 81 -3.46 -7.61 5.81
CA ILE A 81 -2.18 -7.13 5.31
C ILE A 81 -1.95 -5.75 5.88
N PHE A 82 -0.77 -5.52 6.44
CA PHE A 82 -0.28 -4.20 6.80
C PHE A 82 0.83 -3.81 5.86
N LEU A 83 0.79 -2.57 5.36
CA LEU A 83 1.79 -2.02 4.47
C LEU A 83 2.36 -0.75 5.09
N GLU A 84 3.69 -0.70 5.10
CA GLU A 84 4.48 0.49 5.39
C GLU A 84 5.11 0.94 4.08
N VAL A 85 4.97 2.20 3.71
CA VAL A 85 5.45 2.74 2.45
C VAL A 85 6.69 3.58 2.69
N LYS A 86 7.76 3.30 1.93
CA LYS A 86 8.99 4.10 1.95
C LYS A 86 9.22 4.77 0.61
N SER A 87 9.88 5.92 0.64
CA SER A 87 10.26 6.63 -0.58
C SER A 87 11.27 5.82 -1.38
N ILE A 88 11.22 5.95 -2.70
CA ILE A 88 12.32 5.48 -3.53
C ILE A 88 13.47 6.47 -3.39
N ASP A 89 14.51 6.05 -2.68
CA ASP A 89 15.69 6.85 -2.41
C ASP A 89 16.37 7.34 -3.69
N THR A 90 16.93 8.53 -3.60
CA THR A 90 17.95 8.99 -4.53
C THR A 90 19.27 8.62 -3.86
N ALA A 91 19.92 7.57 -4.36
CA ALA A 91 21.30 7.29 -3.98
C ALA A 91 22.21 8.47 -4.38
#